data_AF-A0AAN7HSM2-F1
#
_entry.id   AF-A0AAN7HSM2-F1
#
_cell.length_a   1.000
_cell.length_b   1.000
_cell.length_c   1.000
_cell.angle_alpha   90.00
_cell.angle_beta   90.00
_cell.angle_gamma   90.00
#
_symmetry.space_group_name_H-M   'P 1'
#
loop_
_entity.id
_entity.type
_entity.pdbx_description
1 polymer ?
#
loop_
_entity_poly.entity_id
_entity_poly.type
_entity_poly.pdbx_seq_one_letter_code
_entity_poly.pdbx_strand_id
1 'polypeptide(L)'
;MQSAQTELDFINLYLERLSSKSVRYGEDYMSRTLPSPLRMKRVPVAPVDIEEKAPVAPTPANTNTNTNSDKIQVTVKVLKPSSQFTIGGLSLNDTVHQLKQRIYQQQSSLPVNRQRLLIKGKVLADQKTLAELSIQSDAVIHLMVIAAPAAAASTASNSTSPASSPIAASTASSTGRFGISAQAEQKLSSPEFWSALEQTLVDQVGEADAKLLLNQVKASFTV
;
A
#
# COMPACT_ATOMS: atom_id res chain seq x y z
N MET A 1 62.51 -15.45 39.17
CA MET A 1 62.08 -14.26 39.92
C MET A 1 61.99 -13.03 39.02
N GLN A 2 63.03 -12.67 38.24
CA GLN A 2 62.94 -11.52 37.30
C GLN A 2 61.80 -11.59 36.27
N SER A 3 61.49 -12.77 35.69
CA SER A 3 60.45 -12.90 34.66
C SER A 3 59.04 -12.58 35.16
N ALA A 4 58.72 -12.94 36.41
CA ALA A 4 57.43 -12.63 37.02
C ALA A 4 57.27 -11.12 37.27
N GLN A 5 58.36 -10.43 37.66
CA GLN A 5 58.35 -8.98 37.80
C GLN A 5 58.11 -8.27 36.46
N THR A 6 58.73 -8.75 35.38
CA THR A 6 58.56 -8.14 34.05
C THR A 6 57.15 -8.32 33.49
N GLU A 7 56.49 -9.43 33.80
CA GLU A 7 55.10 -9.68 33.40
C GLU A 7 54.12 -8.76 34.15
N LEU A 8 54.33 -8.55 35.45
CA LEU A 8 53.51 -7.62 36.24
C LEU A 8 53.63 -6.18 35.75
N ASP A 9 54.83 -5.75 35.38
CA ASP A 9 55.07 -4.41 34.86
C ASP A 9 54.38 -4.19 33.50
N PHE A 10 54.44 -5.22 32.62
CA PHE A 10 53.72 -5.21 31.36
C PHE A 10 52.19 -5.15 31.55
N ILE A 11 51.64 -5.92 32.49
CA ILE A 11 50.21 -5.93 32.79
C ILE A 11 49.75 -4.55 33.27
N ASN A 12 50.50 -3.93 34.19
CA ASN A 12 50.17 -2.61 34.71
C ASN A 12 50.19 -1.55 33.60
N LEU A 13 51.23 -1.56 32.76
CA LEU A 13 51.35 -0.63 31.64
C LEU A 13 50.27 -0.85 30.57
N TYR A 14 49.85 -2.09 30.35
CA TYR A 14 48.74 -2.42 29.44
C TYR A 14 47.38 -1.97 29.99
N LEU A 15 47.14 -2.15 31.29
CA LEU A 15 45.92 -1.68 31.95
C LEU A 15 45.82 -0.16 31.94
N GLU A 16 46.92 0.55 32.17
CA GLU A 16 46.99 2.01 32.07
C GLU A 16 46.71 2.51 30.64
N ARG A 17 47.17 1.77 29.63
CA ARG A 17 46.87 2.03 28.22
C ARG A 17 45.41 1.77 27.87
N LEU A 18 44.79 0.76 28.48
CA LEU A 18 43.36 0.46 28.27
C LEU A 18 42.46 1.47 28.96
N SER A 19 42.80 1.91 30.18
CA SER A 19 42.00 2.87 30.94
C SER A 19 42.06 4.29 30.36
N SER A 20 43.19 4.68 29.77
CA SER A 20 43.35 5.97 29.07
C SER A 20 42.63 6.03 27.73
N LYS A 21 42.15 4.90 27.20
CA LYS A 21 41.42 4.87 25.93
C LYS A 21 39.96 5.27 26.17
N SER A 22 39.58 6.45 25.71
CA SER A 22 38.19 6.91 25.82
C SER A 22 37.25 5.98 25.05
N VAL A 23 36.24 5.48 25.76
CA VAL A 23 35.15 4.71 25.16
C VAL A 23 34.12 5.72 24.64
N ARG A 24 34.02 5.85 23.31
CA ARG A 24 32.97 6.65 22.68
C ARG A 24 31.78 5.74 22.42
N TYR A 25 30.70 6.00 23.15
CA TYR A 25 29.41 5.43 22.81
C TYR A 25 28.84 6.20 21.62
N GLY A 26 28.28 5.48 20.65
CA GLY A 26 27.51 6.12 19.57
C GLY A 26 26.29 6.85 20.14
N GLU A 27 25.73 7.78 19.38
CA GLU A 27 24.54 8.55 19.80
C GLU A 27 23.33 7.65 20.11
N ASP A 28 23.34 6.40 19.63
CA ASP A 28 22.31 5.39 19.87
C ASP A 28 22.46 4.66 21.22
N TYR A 29 23.52 4.91 21.99
CA TYR A 29 23.73 4.27 23.28
C TYR A 29 22.84 4.89 24.35
N MET A 30 21.64 4.34 24.47
CA MET A 30 20.72 4.64 25.56
C MET A 30 21.08 3.77 26.77
N SER A 31 21.55 4.40 27.84
CA SER A 31 21.65 3.71 29.13
C SER A 31 20.24 3.27 29.56
N ARG A 32 20.09 2.00 29.94
CA ARG A 32 18.81 1.43 30.35
C ARG A 32 18.37 2.10 31.66
N THR A 33 17.57 3.16 31.56
CA THR A 33 16.94 3.79 32.73
C THR A 33 15.89 2.82 33.27
N LEU A 34 16.23 2.13 34.36
CA LEU A 34 15.25 1.49 35.21
C LEU A 34 14.58 2.57 36.07
N PRO A 35 13.25 2.52 36.31
CA PRO A 35 12.32 1.46 35.96
C PRO A 35 11.60 1.68 34.60
N SER A 36 11.16 0.58 33.99
CA SER A 36 10.42 0.57 32.72
C SER A 36 9.15 1.44 32.78
N PRO A 37 8.89 2.29 31.76
CA PRO A 37 7.70 3.14 31.68
C PRO A 37 6.39 2.36 31.52
N LEU A 38 6.45 1.04 31.35
CA LEU A 38 5.28 0.17 31.23
C LEU A 38 4.76 -0.39 32.57
N ARG A 39 5.31 0.04 33.71
CA ARG A 39 4.82 -0.42 35.02
C ARG A 39 3.54 0.33 35.40
N MET A 40 2.39 -0.16 34.91
CA MET A 40 1.08 0.30 35.37
C MET A 40 0.90 -0.06 36.85
N LYS A 41 0.86 0.96 37.71
CA LYS A 41 0.58 0.81 39.14
C LYS A 41 -0.94 0.66 39.28
N ARG A 42 -1.45 -0.56 39.43
CA ARG A 42 -2.88 -0.80 39.68
C ARG A 42 -3.26 -0.16 41.02
N VAL A 43 -4.18 0.80 40.99
CA VAL A 43 -4.80 1.38 42.19
C VAL A 43 -6.07 0.57 42.47
N PRO A 44 -6.30 0.08 43.70
CA PRO A 44 -7.54 -0.61 44.05
C PRO A 44 -8.73 0.35 43.97
N VAL A 45 -9.76 -0.01 43.20
CA VAL A 45 -11.02 0.74 43.12
C VAL A 45 -11.94 0.25 44.23
N ALA A 46 -12.41 1.16 45.10
CA ALA A 46 -13.41 0.87 46.13
C ALA A 46 -14.82 0.72 45.51
N PRO A 47 -15.71 -0.10 46.09
CA PRO A 47 -17.07 -0.29 45.56
C PRO A 47 -17.91 0.95 45.81
N VAL A 48 -18.62 1.45 44.79
CA VAL A 48 -19.58 2.55 44.89
C VAL A 48 -20.99 1.96 44.73
N ASP A 49 -21.84 2.19 45.73
CA ASP A 49 -23.25 1.81 45.75
C ASP A 49 -24.03 2.52 44.62
N ILE A 50 -24.89 1.76 43.95
CA ILE A 50 -25.76 2.22 42.86
C ILE A 50 -27.13 2.54 43.47
N GLU A 51 -27.59 3.78 43.36
CA GLU A 51 -28.98 4.13 43.65
C GLU A 51 -29.63 4.93 42.50
N GLU A 52 -30.90 4.61 42.30
CA GLU A 52 -31.70 4.63 41.09
C GLU A 52 -32.52 5.92 40.94
N LYS A 53 -32.52 6.55 39.74
CA LYS A 53 -33.65 7.38 39.27
C LYS A 53 -33.68 7.54 37.74
N ALA A 54 -34.70 6.97 37.09
CA ALA A 54 -35.01 7.06 35.65
C ALA A 54 -35.78 8.36 35.29
N PRO A 55 -36.16 8.65 34.02
CA PRO A 55 -35.53 8.40 32.71
C PRO A 55 -35.43 9.68 31.82
N VAL A 56 -34.30 9.94 31.14
CA VAL A 56 -34.25 10.96 30.06
C VAL A 56 -33.35 10.51 28.91
N ALA A 57 -33.98 10.33 27.74
CA ALA A 57 -33.48 10.35 26.35
C ALA A 57 -32.15 9.62 25.99
N PRO A 58 -32.13 8.73 24.97
CA PRO A 58 -30.88 8.23 24.40
C PRO A 58 -30.23 9.35 23.58
N THR A 59 -29.36 10.13 24.23
CA THR A 59 -28.39 10.95 23.51
C THR A 59 -27.22 10.03 23.19
N PRO A 60 -26.93 9.70 21.91
CA PRO A 60 -25.71 9.01 21.57
C PRO A 60 -24.56 9.96 21.94
N ALA A 61 -23.86 9.63 23.02
CA ALA A 61 -22.62 10.28 23.40
C ALA A 61 -21.57 9.97 22.32
N ASN A 62 -21.63 10.77 21.25
CA ASN A 62 -20.60 10.85 20.24
C ASN A 62 -19.41 11.54 20.91
N THR A 63 -18.53 10.75 21.53
CA THR A 63 -17.24 11.24 21.99
C THR A 63 -16.41 11.56 20.75
N ASN A 64 -16.58 12.77 20.24
CA ASN A 64 -15.65 13.43 19.34
C ASN A 64 -14.31 13.56 20.07
N THR A 65 -13.50 12.51 20.06
CA THR A 65 -12.06 12.62 20.29
C THR A 65 -11.48 13.28 19.07
N ASN A 66 -11.01 14.52 19.21
CA ASN A 66 -10.22 15.28 18.23
C ASN A 66 -9.30 14.37 17.39
N THR A 67 -9.71 14.00 16.17
CA THR A 67 -8.96 13.08 15.28
C THR A 67 -8.00 13.80 14.33
N ASN A 68 -7.62 15.05 14.61
CA ASN A 68 -6.81 15.85 13.68
C ASN A 68 -5.29 15.77 13.90
N SER A 69 -4.81 15.18 14.99
CA SER A 69 -3.39 15.25 15.37
C SER A 69 -2.56 14.02 15.01
N ASP A 70 -3.19 12.92 14.60
CA ASP A 70 -2.51 11.62 14.39
C ASP A 70 -2.38 11.28 12.90
N LYS A 71 -2.21 12.31 12.07
CA LYS A 71 -2.02 12.19 10.63
C LYS A 71 -0.55 11.96 10.33
N ILE A 72 -0.22 10.73 9.95
CA ILE A 72 1.12 10.35 9.52
C ILE A 72 1.29 10.52 8.01
N GLN A 73 2.51 10.83 7.60
CA GLN A 73 2.94 10.81 6.21
C GLN A 73 3.80 9.56 5.96
N VAL A 74 3.66 8.96 4.79
CA VAL A 74 4.35 7.71 4.45
C VAL A 74 4.88 7.83 3.02
N THR A 75 6.12 7.38 2.81
CA THR A 75 6.74 7.35 1.47
C THR A 75 6.60 5.97 0.87
N VAL A 76 5.99 5.86 -0.31
CA VAL A 76 5.85 4.60 -1.04
C VAL A 76 6.85 4.58 -2.21
N LYS A 77 7.75 3.59 -2.23
CA LYS A 77 8.69 3.31 -3.32
C LYS A 77 8.21 2.11 -4.14
N VAL A 78 7.80 2.36 -5.38
CA VAL A 78 7.45 1.35 -6.37
C VAL A 78 8.74 0.77 -6.97
N LEU A 79 8.90 -0.55 -6.95
CA LEU A 79 10.12 -1.20 -7.45
C LEU A 79 10.10 -1.47 -8.96
N LYS A 80 8.91 -1.64 -9.56
CA LYS A 80 8.75 -2.02 -10.97
C LYS A 80 7.51 -1.32 -11.53
N PRO A 81 7.63 -0.15 -12.20
CA PRO A 81 8.82 0.65 -12.44
C PRO A 81 9.32 1.39 -11.19
N SER A 82 10.59 1.83 -11.18
CA SER A 82 11.16 2.64 -10.09
C SER A 82 10.48 4.01 -10.03
N SER A 83 9.56 4.19 -9.08
CA SER A 83 8.86 5.45 -8.84
C SER A 83 8.62 5.62 -7.34
N GLN A 84 8.46 6.85 -6.87
CA GLN A 84 8.13 7.09 -5.47
C GLN A 84 7.13 8.23 -5.32
N PHE A 85 6.28 8.14 -4.32
CA PHE A 85 5.32 9.18 -3.99
C PHE A 85 5.02 9.17 -2.49
N THR A 86 4.61 10.31 -1.96
CA THR A 86 4.25 10.49 -0.56
C THR A 86 2.74 10.48 -0.40
N ILE A 87 2.25 9.78 0.61
CA ILE A 87 0.83 9.76 0.98
C ILE A 87 0.71 10.41 2.34
N GLY A 88 -0.02 11.52 2.40
CA GLY A 88 -0.37 12.20 3.63
C GLY A 88 -1.79 11.88 4.11
N GLY A 89 -2.07 12.22 5.36
CA GLY A 89 -3.42 12.15 5.92
C GLY A 89 -3.88 10.73 6.28
N LEU A 90 -2.94 9.81 6.50
CA LEU A 90 -3.21 8.48 7.03
C LEU A 90 -3.25 8.54 8.56
N SER A 91 -4.09 7.74 9.19
CA SER A 91 -4.13 7.60 10.64
C SER A 91 -3.47 6.29 11.06
N LEU A 92 -2.88 6.24 12.26
CA LEU A 92 -2.26 5.02 12.81
C LEU A 92 -3.26 3.85 12.93
N ASN A 93 -4.55 4.16 13.08
CA ASN A 93 -5.63 3.19 13.15
C ASN A 93 -6.08 2.65 11.77
N ASP A 94 -5.63 3.27 10.68
CA ASP A 94 -6.00 2.80 9.35
C ASP A 94 -5.38 1.42 9.07
N THR A 95 -6.05 0.70 8.19
CA THR A 95 -5.65 -0.64 7.74
C THR A 95 -4.74 -0.56 6.52
N VAL A 96 -3.94 -1.61 6.31
CA VAL A 96 -3.16 -1.77 5.08
C VAL A 96 -4.06 -1.77 3.84
N HIS A 97 -5.29 -2.27 3.94
CA HIS A 97 -6.27 -2.18 2.85
C HIS A 97 -6.60 -0.72 2.46
N GLN A 98 -6.87 0.15 3.44
CA GLN A 98 -7.11 1.57 3.18
C GLN A 98 -5.89 2.26 2.57
N LEU A 99 -4.67 1.90 3.04
CA LEU A 99 -3.43 2.39 2.44
C LEU A 99 -3.30 1.98 0.97
N LYS A 100 -3.58 0.72 0.61
CA LYS A 100 -3.60 0.27 -0.80
C LYS A 100 -4.63 1.02 -1.64
N GLN A 101 -5.80 1.31 -1.06
CA GLN A 101 -6.82 2.10 -1.73
C GLN A 101 -6.39 3.55 -1.96
N ARG A 102 -5.66 4.15 -1.00
CA ARG A 102 -5.04 5.48 -1.16
C ARG A 102 -3.94 5.47 -2.22
N ILE A 103 -3.13 4.42 -2.26
CA ILE A 103 -2.12 4.21 -3.31
C ILE A 103 -2.77 4.15 -4.71
N TYR A 104 -3.89 3.43 -4.84
CA TYR A 104 -4.64 3.33 -6.10
C TYR A 104 -5.20 4.70 -6.52
N GLN A 105 -5.80 5.45 -5.59
CA GLN A 105 -6.36 6.77 -5.86
C GLN A 105 -5.31 7.80 -6.25
N GLN A 106 -4.14 7.76 -5.61
CA GLN A 106 -3.21 8.88 -5.71
C GLN A 106 -2.49 8.91 -7.05
N GLN A 107 -1.75 7.86 -7.41
CA GLN A 107 -1.06 7.75 -8.70
C GLN A 107 -0.56 6.33 -8.97
N SER A 108 -1.42 5.32 -8.81
CA SER A 108 -1.03 3.96 -9.16
C SER A 108 -2.16 3.23 -9.86
N SER A 109 -2.05 3.10 -11.19
CA SER A 109 -2.93 2.30 -12.06
C SER A 109 -2.91 0.79 -11.75
N LEU A 110 -2.35 0.39 -10.61
CA LEU A 110 -2.20 -0.98 -10.15
C LEU A 110 -3.41 -1.35 -9.29
N PRO A 111 -4.24 -2.33 -9.69
CA PRO A 111 -5.39 -2.74 -8.91
C PRO A 111 -4.96 -3.23 -7.52
N VAL A 112 -5.73 -2.88 -6.49
CA VAL A 112 -5.47 -3.18 -5.06
C VAL A 112 -5.08 -4.65 -4.82
N ASN A 113 -5.69 -5.56 -5.57
CA ASN A 113 -5.45 -7.01 -5.46
C ASN A 113 -4.05 -7.46 -5.94
N ARG A 114 -3.36 -6.65 -6.75
CA ARG A 114 -2.01 -6.94 -7.26
C ARG A 114 -0.90 -6.20 -6.51
N GLN A 115 -1.26 -5.39 -5.52
CA GLN A 115 -0.32 -4.60 -4.74
C GLN A 115 0.25 -5.44 -3.58
N ARG A 116 1.57 -5.65 -3.57
CA ARG A 116 2.30 -6.25 -2.45
C ARG A 116 3.15 -5.19 -1.76
N LEU A 117 2.82 -4.86 -0.52
CA LEU A 117 3.53 -3.88 0.29
C LEU A 117 4.55 -4.58 1.20
N LEU A 118 5.77 -4.08 1.25
CA LEU A 118 6.86 -4.53 2.11
C LEU A 118 7.39 -3.38 2.97
N ILE A 119 7.61 -3.64 4.26
CA ILE A 119 8.30 -2.75 5.20
C ILE A 119 9.43 -3.52 5.86
N LYS A 120 10.67 -2.99 5.82
CA LYS A 120 11.85 -3.61 6.46
C LYS A 120 11.99 -5.12 6.15
N GLY A 121 11.65 -5.53 4.93
CA GLY A 121 11.66 -6.93 4.48
C GLY A 121 10.45 -7.77 4.89
N LYS A 122 9.51 -7.23 5.68
CA LYS A 122 8.25 -7.90 6.05
C LYS A 122 7.13 -7.53 5.10
N VAL A 123 6.45 -8.54 4.56
CA VAL A 123 5.26 -8.36 3.72
C VAL A 123 4.07 -7.98 4.60
N LEU A 124 3.35 -6.95 4.19
CA LEU A 124 2.15 -6.48 4.87
C LEU A 124 0.92 -7.23 4.34
N ALA A 125 0.09 -7.69 5.26
CA ALA A 125 -1.21 -8.26 4.97
C ALA A 125 -2.31 -7.22 5.20
N ASP A 126 -3.41 -7.31 4.45
CA ASP A 126 -4.50 -6.33 4.46
C ASP A 126 -5.22 -6.18 5.80
N GLN A 127 -5.14 -7.21 6.64
CA GLN A 127 -5.78 -7.28 7.95
C GLN A 127 -4.98 -6.59 9.07
N LYS A 128 -3.76 -6.11 8.80
CA LYS A 128 -2.95 -5.39 9.81
C LYS A 128 -3.20 -3.89 9.76
N THR A 129 -3.16 -3.26 10.93
CA THR A 129 -3.22 -1.80 11.08
C THR A 129 -1.83 -1.18 10.98
N LEU A 130 -1.76 0.10 10.61
CA LEU A 130 -0.49 0.83 10.50
C LEU A 130 0.22 0.95 11.86
N ALA A 131 -0.54 1.05 12.96
CA ALA A 131 -0.04 1.05 14.33
C ALA A 131 0.73 -0.23 14.69
N GLU A 132 0.18 -1.41 14.35
CA GLU A 132 0.81 -2.70 14.67
C GLU A 132 2.11 -2.94 13.88
N LEU A 133 2.29 -2.21 12.78
CA LEU A 133 3.45 -2.28 11.89
C LEU A 133 4.56 -1.30 12.29
N SER A 134 4.38 -0.59 13.41
CA SER A 134 5.32 0.42 13.91
C SER A 134 5.69 1.44 12.83
N ILE A 135 4.71 1.83 12.02
CA ILE A 135 4.86 2.81 10.95
C ILE A 135 4.97 4.17 11.63
N GLN A 136 6.17 4.74 11.61
CA GLN A 136 6.43 6.10 12.07
C GLN A 136 6.10 7.11 10.96
N SER A 137 5.96 8.38 11.35
CA SER A 137 5.99 9.50 10.42
C SER A 137 7.22 9.36 9.52
N ASP A 138 7.00 9.38 8.20
CA ASP A 138 8.00 9.26 7.13
C ASP A 138 8.58 7.85 6.90
N ALA A 139 7.90 6.80 7.35
CA ALA A 139 8.29 5.43 7.03
C ALA A 139 8.28 5.18 5.51
N VAL A 140 9.26 4.38 5.05
CA VAL A 140 9.39 3.97 3.65
C VAL A 140 8.78 2.59 3.44
N ILE A 141 7.83 2.49 2.50
CA ILE A 141 7.15 1.26 2.12
C ILE A 141 7.52 0.91 0.69
N HIS A 142 7.93 -0.32 0.47
CA HIS A 142 8.23 -0.84 -0.86
C HIS A 142 6.99 -1.49 -1.47
N LEU A 143 6.56 -1.02 -2.64
CA LEU A 143 5.47 -1.60 -3.42
C LEU A 143 6.03 -2.46 -4.55
N MET A 144 5.57 -3.71 -4.62
CA MET A 144 5.82 -4.63 -5.73
C MET A 144 4.50 -5.00 -6.42
N VAL A 145 4.56 -5.12 -7.75
CA VAL A 145 3.46 -5.63 -8.58
C VAL A 145 3.62 -7.13 -8.72
N ILE A 146 2.58 -7.88 -8.36
CA ILE A 146 2.51 -9.30 -8.71
C ILE A 146 1.89 -9.38 -10.10
N ALA A 147 2.57 -10.05 -11.04
CA ALA A 147 2.01 -10.37 -12.35
C ALA A 147 0.74 -11.20 -12.14
N ALA A 148 -0.30 -10.94 -12.94
CA ALA A 148 -1.60 -11.58 -12.82
C ALA A 148 -1.46 -13.10 -12.57
N PRO A 149 -2.09 -13.69 -11.53
CA PRO A 149 -2.31 -15.12 -11.58
C PRO A 149 -3.22 -15.38 -12.78
N ALA A 150 -2.71 -16.12 -13.76
CA ALA A 150 -3.54 -16.76 -14.76
C ALA A 150 -4.63 -17.51 -14.00
N ALA A 151 -5.89 -17.22 -14.34
CA ALA A 151 -7.08 -17.66 -13.65
C ALA A 151 -7.00 -19.15 -13.26
N ALA A 152 -6.94 -19.43 -11.97
CA ALA A 152 -7.28 -20.74 -11.45
C ALA A 152 -8.79 -20.92 -11.65
N ALA A 153 -9.13 -21.81 -12.57
CA ALA A 153 -10.47 -22.31 -12.82
C ALA A 153 -11.03 -23.08 -11.61
N SER A 154 -12.34 -23.34 -11.68
CA SER A 154 -13.19 -24.23 -10.85
C SER A 154 -13.89 -23.51 -9.68
N THR A 155 -15.20 -23.62 -9.41
CA THR A 155 -16.28 -24.48 -9.92
C THR A 155 -17.62 -23.83 -9.55
N ALA A 156 -18.54 -23.64 -10.51
CA ALA A 156 -19.97 -23.55 -10.23
C ALA A 156 -20.74 -23.99 -11.49
N SER A 157 -21.18 -25.24 -11.42
CA SER A 157 -22.02 -25.95 -12.38
C SER A 157 -23.41 -25.30 -12.48
N ASN A 158 -23.85 -24.99 -13.69
CA ASN A 158 -25.25 -25.24 -14.03
C ASN A 158 -25.39 -25.64 -15.50
N SER A 159 -25.90 -26.85 -15.68
CA SER A 159 -26.22 -27.54 -16.92
C SER A 159 -27.35 -26.85 -17.67
N THR A 160 -27.23 -26.74 -19.00
CA THR A 160 -28.14 -27.33 -20.00
C THR A 160 -27.67 -26.93 -21.41
N SER A 161 -27.20 -27.91 -22.18
CA SER A 161 -26.98 -27.84 -23.64
C SER A 161 -28.33 -27.94 -24.38
N PRO A 162 -28.43 -27.49 -25.64
CA PRO A 162 -28.08 -28.35 -26.78
C PRO A 162 -27.21 -27.60 -27.82
N ALA A 163 -26.08 -28.17 -28.26
CA ALA A 163 -25.97 -29.02 -29.45
C ALA A 163 -26.24 -28.30 -30.78
N SER A 164 -25.20 -27.69 -31.35
CA SER A 164 -24.91 -27.75 -32.80
C SER A 164 -23.45 -27.37 -33.05
N SER A 165 -22.66 -28.32 -33.53
CA SER A 165 -21.44 -28.03 -34.30
C SER A 165 -21.81 -28.09 -35.79
N PRO A 166 -21.06 -27.38 -36.67
CA PRO A 166 -19.95 -28.09 -37.26
C PRO A 166 -18.65 -27.28 -37.39
N ILE A 167 -17.57 -28.02 -37.19
CA ILE A 167 -16.21 -27.92 -37.71
C ILE A 167 -16.01 -26.89 -38.85
N ALA A 168 -15.11 -25.92 -38.65
CA ALA A 168 -14.25 -25.38 -39.70
C ALA A 168 -13.04 -24.61 -39.13
N ALA A 169 -11.85 -25.10 -39.49
CA ALA A 169 -10.62 -24.36 -39.75
C ALA A 169 -10.09 -23.35 -38.71
N SER A 170 -8.99 -23.77 -38.08
CA SER A 170 -7.82 -22.92 -37.80
C SER A 170 -7.58 -21.86 -38.88
N THR A 171 -7.69 -20.59 -38.52
CA THR A 171 -7.08 -19.48 -39.28
C THR A 171 -6.35 -18.56 -38.33
N ALA A 172 -5.09 -18.36 -38.65
CA ALA A 172 -4.09 -17.66 -37.89
C ALA A 172 -4.57 -16.28 -37.44
N SER A 173 -4.21 -15.92 -36.22
CA SER A 173 -4.15 -14.54 -35.74
C SER A 173 -3.24 -13.72 -36.66
N SER A 174 -3.81 -13.19 -37.74
CA SER A 174 -3.19 -12.11 -38.51
C SER A 174 -3.37 -10.84 -37.68
N THR A 175 -2.36 -10.54 -36.87
CA THR A 175 -2.12 -9.22 -36.32
C THR A 175 -2.28 -8.20 -37.45
N GLY A 176 -3.26 -7.30 -37.31
CA GLY A 176 -3.54 -6.27 -38.30
C GLY A 176 -2.45 -5.20 -38.35
N ARG A 177 -2.59 -4.23 -39.26
CA ARG A 177 -1.64 -3.13 -39.51
C ARG A 177 -1.22 -2.40 -38.23
N PHE A 178 -2.07 -2.38 -37.21
CA PHE A 178 -1.83 -1.70 -35.94
C PHE A 178 -1.44 -2.62 -34.77
N GLY A 179 -1.07 -3.88 -35.00
CA GLY A 179 -0.70 -4.78 -33.90
C GLY A 179 -1.91 -5.35 -33.13
N ILE A 180 -3.13 -5.05 -33.58
CA ILE A 180 -4.40 -5.41 -32.95
C ILE A 180 -5.13 -6.51 -33.75
N SER A 181 -6.14 -7.13 -33.13
CA SER A 181 -6.93 -8.17 -33.80
C SER A 181 -7.70 -7.60 -34.99
N ALA A 182 -7.82 -8.38 -36.07
CA ALA A 182 -8.59 -8.00 -37.25
C ALA A 182 -10.05 -7.61 -36.93
N GLN A 183 -10.63 -8.20 -35.88
CA GLN A 183 -11.96 -7.84 -35.39
C GLN A 183 -11.99 -6.42 -34.79
N ALA A 184 -10.94 -6.01 -34.09
CA ALA A 184 -10.84 -4.67 -33.53
C ALA A 184 -10.66 -3.60 -34.64
N GLU A 185 -9.89 -3.90 -35.69
CA GLU A 185 -9.74 -3.00 -36.85
C GLU A 185 -11.07 -2.79 -37.59
N GLN A 186 -11.86 -3.84 -37.76
CA GLN A 186 -13.21 -3.72 -38.34
C GLN A 186 -14.14 -2.83 -37.50
N LYS A 187 -14.01 -2.88 -36.17
CA LYS A 187 -14.79 -2.01 -35.27
C LYS A 187 -14.31 -0.56 -35.32
N LEU A 188 -13.01 -0.31 -35.43
CA LEU A 188 -12.45 1.03 -35.64
C LEU A 188 -12.85 1.63 -37.01
N SER A 189 -13.07 0.79 -38.02
CA SER A 189 -13.60 1.23 -39.32
C SER A 189 -15.13 1.42 -39.34
N SER A 190 -15.84 1.02 -38.28
CA SER A 190 -17.30 1.12 -38.25
C SER A 190 -17.75 2.52 -37.82
N PRO A 191 -18.69 3.17 -38.54
CA PRO A 191 -19.18 4.51 -38.19
C PRO A 191 -20.00 4.50 -36.90
N GLU A 192 -20.70 3.41 -36.60
CA GLU A 192 -21.51 3.26 -35.38
C GLU A 192 -20.67 3.34 -34.11
N PHE A 193 -19.45 2.78 -34.12
CA PHE A 193 -18.53 2.87 -32.99
C PHE A 193 -18.15 4.32 -32.70
N TRP A 194 -17.84 5.11 -33.75
CA TRP A 194 -17.47 6.52 -33.58
C TRP A 194 -18.65 7.37 -33.11
N SER A 195 -19.88 7.08 -33.55
CA SER A 195 -21.08 7.76 -33.06
C SER A 195 -21.36 7.47 -31.58
N ALA A 196 -21.19 6.21 -31.14
CA ALA A 196 -21.34 5.85 -29.73
C ALA A 196 -20.26 6.49 -28.85
N LEU A 197 -19.02 6.57 -29.35
CA LEU A 197 -17.91 7.22 -28.67
C LEU A 197 -18.11 8.75 -28.57
N GLU A 198 -18.62 9.38 -29.63
CA GLU A 198 -18.97 10.80 -29.62
C GLU A 198 -20.05 11.09 -28.58
N GLN A 199 -21.11 10.27 -28.52
CA GLN A 199 -22.19 10.45 -27.56
C GLN A 199 -21.71 10.32 -26.10
N THR A 200 -20.79 9.40 -25.83
CA THR A 200 -20.18 9.26 -24.49
C THR A 200 -19.22 10.40 -24.17
N LEU A 201 -18.47 10.91 -25.15
CA LEU A 201 -17.59 12.06 -24.94
C LEU A 201 -18.37 13.36 -24.69
N VAL A 202 -19.47 13.57 -25.42
CA VAL A 202 -20.35 14.73 -25.25
C VAL A 202 -20.93 14.78 -23.83
N ASP A 203 -21.30 13.63 -23.27
CA ASP A 203 -21.84 13.51 -21.92
C ASP A 203 -20.81 13.81 -20.82
N GLN A 204 -19.52 13.54 -21.08
CA GLN A 204 -18.45 13.66 -20.09
C GLN A 204 -17.68 14.98 -20.15
N VAL A 205 -17.48 15.55 -21.35
CA VAL A 205 -16.57 16.68 -21.59
C VAL A 205 -17.24 17.84 -22.34
N GLY A 206 -18.44 17.63 -22.89
CA GLY A 206 -19.16 18.63 -23.67
C GLY A 206 -18.85 18.59 -25.17
N GLU A 207 -19.75 19.18 -25.96
CA GLU A 207 -19.82 18.97 -27.42
C GLU A 207 -18.63 19.53 -28.22
N ALA A 208 -18.06 20.64 -27.77
CA ALA A 208 -16.93 21.29 -28.44
C ALA A 208 -15.63 20.48 -28.29
N ASP A 209 -15.33 20.05 -27.07
CA ASP A 209 -14.10 19.32 -26.75
C ASP A 209 -14.16 17.86 -27.24
N ALA A 210 -15.35 17.24 -27.20
CA ALA A 210 -15.58 15.92 -27.77
C ALA A 210 -15.21 15.85 -29.26
N LYS A 211 -15.62 16.85 -30.05
CA LYS A 211 -15.35 16.91 -31.49
C LYS A 211 -13.86 17.12 -31.78
N LEU A 212 -13.16 17.94 -30.99
CA LEU A 212 -11.72 18.15 -31.14
C LEU A 212 -10.93 16.87 -30.85
N LEU A 213 -11.23 16.19 -29.75
CA LEU A 213 -10.58 14.93 -29.38
C LEU A 213 -10.83 13.83 -30.43
N LEU A 214 -12.07 13.70 -30.90
CA LEU A 214 -12.42 12.71 -31.93
C LEU A 214 -11.66 12.94 -33.23
N ASN A 215 -11.53 14.20 -33.65
CA ASN A 215 -10.83 14.56 -34.88
C ASN A 215 -9.32 14.32 -34.75
N GLN A 216 -8.73 14.61 -33.59
CA GLN A 216 -7.32 14.33 -33.31
C GLN A 216 -7.03 12.82 -33.29
N VAL A 217 -7.92 12.02 -32.70
CA VAL A 217 -7.79 10.55 -32.69
C VAL A 217 -7.95 9.99 -34.10
N LYS A 218 -8.95 10.43 -34.88
CA LYS A 218 -9.10 9.97 -36.27
C LYS A 218 -7.90 10.35 -37.16
N ALA A 219 -7.31 11.52 -36.94
CA ALA A 219 -6.11 11.94 -37.64
C ALA A 219 -4.89 11.05 -37.35
N SER A 220 -4.73 10.56 -36.11
CA SER A 220 -3.62 9.66 -35.76
C SER A 220 -3.75 8.25 -36.35
N PHE A 221 -4.96 7.85 -36.77
CA PHE A 221 -5.20 6.58 -37.49
C PHE A 221 -5.04 6.70 -39.01
N THR A 222 -4.89 7.92 -39.57
CA THR A 222 -4.83 8.18 -41.02
C THR A 222 -3.39 8.33 -41.56
N VAL A 223 -2.37 7.97 -40.77
CA VAL A 223 -0.95 7.96 -41.19
C VAL A 223 -0.54 6.54 -41.58
#